data_AF-A0AAV3XZ72-F1
#
_entry.id   AF-A0AAV3XZ72-F1
#
_cell.length_a   1.000
_cell.length_b   1.000
_cell.length_c   1.000
_cell.angle_alpha   90.00
_cell.angle_beta   90.00
_cell.angle_gamma   90.00
#
_symmetry.space_group_name_H-M   'P 1'
#
loop_
_entity.id
_entity.type
_entity.pdbx_description
1 polymer ?
#
loop_
_entity_poly.entity_id
_entity_poly.type
_entity_poly.pdbx_seq_one_letter_code
_entity_poly.pdbx_strand_id
1 'polypeptide(L)'
;MSSKNSFSRIFRLFVKSSDPFILEDTKVSAQEVFEVLSSPVTNPHNYKFLSLPTLACAGKLVITVASAPLNYRNRLAIRNTWGRLGKFLSRTSQSNHNAKFVNDNKDKTYYNYTVVFFVAGVANDQLRSLLLKESHMYRDMVISSFMDTYNNLSLKTVAMLKWASTFCPKFGMFLVKCDDDSYVNVPVMLKALQDADALPHENFGRHFVAGFSLFNQQPFRNRESKWYVSFEEYRGYVYPTAVSGSAYGMRIDTARLLYQVGLIPDI
;
A
#
# COMPACT_ATOMS: atom_id res chain seq x y z
N MET A 1 9.10 5.90 22.40
CA MET A 1 8.42 5.52 21.15
C MET A 1 9.50 5.28 20.10
N SER A 2 9.85 4.02 19.83
CA SER A 2 11.05 3.62 19.07
C SER A 2 10.71 2.80 17.80
N SER A 3 9.47 2.92 17.27
CA SER A 3 8.79 2.02 16.28
C SER A 3 9.43 1.87 14.90
N LYS A 4 10.70 2.23 14.75
CA LYS A 4 11.33 2.48 13.45
C LYS A 4 12.50 1.55 13.15
N ASN A 5 13.01 0.76 14.10
CA ASN A 5 14.22 -0.05 13.88
C ASN A 5 13.93 -1.40 13.20
N SER A 6 13.01 -2.22 13.72
CA SER A 6 12.78 -3.57 13.17
C SER A 6 12.06 -3.55 11.81
N PHE A 7 11.03 -2.72 11.67
CA PHE A 7 10.32 -2.53 10.38
C PHE A 7 11.25 -1.98 9.30
N SER A 8 12.09 -1.01 9.65
CA SER A 8 13.10 -0.50 8.71
C SER A 8 14.04 -1.59 8.23
N ARG A 9 14.59 -2.40 9.14
CA ARG A 9 15.62 -3.40 8.80
C ARG A 9 15.08 -4.40 7.79
N ILE A 10 13.83 -4.83 7.96
CA ILE A 10 13.19 -5.77 7.05
C ILE A 10 12.65 -5.09 5.78
N PHE A 11 12.15 -3.85 5.87
CA PHE A 11 11.68 -3.15 4.67
C PHE A 11 12.78 -3.00 3.62
N ARG A 12 14.02 -2.71 4.05
CA ARG A 12 15.19 -2.62 3.16
C ARG A 12 15.45 -3.91 2.37
N LEU A 13 15.17 -5.09 2.94
CA LEU A 13 15.37 -6.40 2.27
C LEU A 13 14.67 -6.49 0.93
N PHE A 14 13.52 -5.84 0.84
CA PHE A 14 12.63 -5.99 -0.28
C PHE A 14 12.83 -4.86 -1.30
N VAL A 15 13.60 -3.81 -0.97
CA VAL A 15 13.89 -2.74 -1.94
C VAL A 15 14.81 -3.30 -3.02
N LYS A 16 14.28 -3.45 -4.24
CA LYS A 16 15.09 -3.80 -5.40
C LYS A 16 15.66 -2.53 -6.04
N SER A 17 16.94 -2.55 -6.36
CA SER A 17 17.64 -1.48 -7.07
C SER A 17 18.55 -2.03 -8.16
N SER A 18 18.66 -1.30 -9.27
CA SER A 18 19.70 -1.51 -10.29
C SER A 18 21.02 -0.82 -9.94
N ASP A 19 21.05 0.00 -8.88
CA ASP A 19 22.22 0.72 -8.40
C ASP A 19 23.02 -0.15 -7.40
N PRO A 20 24.29 -0.48 -7.69
CA PRO A 20 25.13 -1.33 -6.83
C PRO A 20 25.39 -0.75 -5.44
N PHE A 21 25.39 0.57 -5.24
CA PHE A 21 25.57 1.17 -3.91
C PHE A 21 24.34 0.99 -3.01
N ILE A 22 23.15 0.95 -3.61
CA ILE A 22 21.91 0.68 -2.88
C ILE A 22 21.84 -0.81 -2.51
N LEU A 23 22.36 -1.70 -3.36
CA LEU A 23 22.38 -3.14 -3.08
C LEU A 23 23.24 -3.47 -1.84
N GLU A 24 24.35 -2.75 -1.61
CA GLU A 24 25.24 -3.01 -0.48
C GLU A 24 24.62 -2.62 0.88
N ASP A 25 23.85 -1.51 0.94
CA ASP A 25 23.10 -1.06 2.13
C ASP A 25 21.82 -1.87 2.40
N THR A 26 21.45 -2.78 1.49
CA THR A 26 20.30 -3.70 1.62
C THR A 26 20.70 -5.14 1.97
N LYS A 27 22.00 -5.43 2.11
CA LYS A 27 22.49 -6.75 2.54
C LYS A 27 22.18 -6.98 4.01
N VAL A 28 21.30 -7.93 4.27
CA VAL A 28 20.92 -8.42 5.59
C VAL A 28 20.94 -9.94 5.54
N SER A 29 21.44 -10.58 6.59
CA SER A 29 21.56 -12.04 6.61
C SER A 29 20.21 -12.73 6.79
N ALA A 30 20.06 -13.95 6.26
CA ALA A 30 18.88 -14.79 6.54
C ALA A 30 18.66 -15.00 8.05
N GLN A 31 19.75 -15.04 8.81
CA GLN A 31 19.75 -15.15 10.26
C GLN A 31 19.08 -13.95 10.93
N GLU A 32 19.41 -12.73 10.51
CA GLU A 32 18.84 -11.49 11.06
C GLU A 32 17.33 -11.40 10.82
N VAL A 33 16.86 -11.88 9.67
CA VAL A 33 15.43 -11.93 9.37
C VAL A 33 14.72 -12.99 10.19
N PHE A 34 15.35 -14.16 10.37
CA PHE A 34 14.81 -15.20 11.23
C PHE A 34 14.69 -14.75 12.68
N GLU A 35 15.70 -14.05 13.21
CA GLU A 35 15.68 -13.50 14.58
C GLU A 35 14.54 -12.51 14.79
N VAL A 36 14.35 -11.59 13.85
CA VAL A 36 13.25 -10.63 13.93
C VAL A 36 11.90 -11.36 13.82
N LEU A 37 11.70 -12.21 12.81
CA LEU A 37 10.43 -12.92 12.64
C LEU A 37 10.10 -13.89 13.79
N SER A 38 11.11 -14.33 14.55
CA SER A 38 10.94 -15.17 15.75
C SER A 38 10.65 -14.37 17.02
N SER A 39 10.66 -13.03 16.96
CA SER A 39 10.40 -12.17 18.10
C SER A 39 8.92 -12.22 18.53
N PRO A 40 8.60 -12.10 19.84
CA PRO A 40 7.23 -12.12 20.32
C PRO A 40 6.39 -11.02 19.66
N VAL A 41 5.26 -11.44 19.07
CA VAL A 41 4.32 -10.51 18.45
C VAL A 41 3.44 -9.89 19.53
N THR A 42 3.59 -8.59 19.78
CA THR A 42 2.60 -7.81 20.52
C THR A 42 1.89 -6.91 19.53
N ASN A 43 0.68 -7.28 19.08
CA ASN A 43 -0.08 -6.39 18.18
C ASN A 43 -0.39 -5.06 18.92
N PRO A 44 0.31 -3.95 18.63
CA PRO A 44 0.12 -2.71 19.37
C PRO A 44 -1.05 -1.90 18.78
N HIS A 45 -1.72 -2.43 17.76
CA HIS A 45 -2.68 -1.70 16.95
C HIS A 45 -4.11 -2.21 17.16
N ASN A 46 -4.84 -1.58 18.09
CA ASN A 46 -6.22 -1.92 18.45
C ASN A 46 -7.30 -1.23 17.59
N TYR A 47 -7.02 -0.95 16.31
CA TYR A 47 -8.03 -0.38 15.40
C TYR A 47 -8.90 -1.47 14.76
N LYS A 48 -10.11 -1.07 14.35
CA LYS A 48 -11.09 -1.90 13.63
C LYS A 48 -11.35 -1.36 12.22
N PHE A 49 -11.71 -2.23 11.30
CA PHE A 49 -12.27 -1.84 10.01
C PHE A 49 -13.79 -1.65 10.17
N LEU A 50 -14.25 -0.42 9.99
CA LEU A 50 -15.66 -0.03 10.05
C LEU A 50 -16.40 -0.32 8.75
N SER A 51 -15.69 -0.41 7.64
CA SER A 51 -16.22 -0.79 6.33
C SER A 51 -15.15 -1.53 5.53
N LEU A 52 -15.59 -2.44 4.67
CA LEU A 52 -14.77 -3.24 3.78
C LEU A 52 -15.37 -3.20 2.36
N PRO A 53 -14.52 -3.20 1.31
CA PRO A 53 -14.98 -3.22 -0.07
C PRO A 53 -15.52 -4.61 -0.45
N THR A 54 -16.38 -4.66 -1.47
CA THR A 54 -16.83 -5.93 -2.06
C THR A 54 -15.95 -6.30 -3.25
N LEU A 55 -15.50 -7.56 -3.34
CA LEU A 55 -14.75 -8.12 -4.49
C LEU A 55 -13.38 -7.49 -4.80
N ALA A 56 -12.74 -6.84 -3.82
CA ALA A 56 -11.48 -6.11 -4.04
C ALA A 56 -10.31 -6.95 -4.57
N CYS A 57 -10.25 -8.25 -4.25
CA CYS A 57 -9.12 -9.12 -4.57
C CYS A 57 -9.47 -10.15 -5.67
N ALA A 58 -10.45 -9.83 -6.53
CA ALA A 58 -10.85 -10.73 -7.62
C ALA A 58 -9.78 -10.85 -8.72
N GLY A 59 -9.01 -9.77 -8.96
CA GLY A 59 -7.98 -9.70 -10.01
C GLY A 59 -6.58 -10.18 -9.61
N LYS A 60 -5.58 -9.78 -10.42
CA LYS A 60 -4.14 -10.03 -10.16
C LYS A 60 -3.43 -8.80 -9.55
N LEU A 61 -4.11 -7.67 -9.46
CA LEU A 61 -3.58 -6.42 -8.91
C LEU A 61 -4.67 -5.74 -8.06
N VAL A 62 -4.27 -5.26 -6.89
CA VAL A 62 -5.08 -4.34 -6.09
C VAL A 62 -4.26 -3.08 -5.80
N ILE A 63 -4.84 -1.91 -6.10
CA ILE A 63 -4.27 -0.60 -5.83
C ILE A 63 -5.00 -0.03 -4.63
N THR A 64 -4.27 0.20 -3.55
CA THR A 64 -4.75 0.81 -2.33
C THR A 64 -4.37 2.29 -2.31
N VAL A 65 -5.38 3.16 -2.21
CA VAL A 65 -5.22 4.61 -2.28
C VAL A 65 -5.38 5.18 -0.88
N ALA A 66 -4.31 5.71 -0.30
CA ALA A 66 -4.39 6.42 0.98
C ALA A 66 -5.12 7.75 0.77
N SER A 67 -6.26 7.93 1.45
CA SER A 67 -7.11 9.10 1.31
C SER A 67 -7.54 9.63 2.67
N ALA A 68 -7.89 10.92 2.72
CA ALA A 68 -8.45 11.56 3.91
C ALA A 68 -9.99 11.61 3.86
N PRO A 69 -10.69 11.62 5.00
CA PRO A 69 -12.16 11.70 5.06
C PRO A 69 -12.78 12.73 4.10
N LEU A 70 -12.22 13.94 4.10
CA LEU A 70 -12.73 15.08 3.33
C LEU A 70 -12.36 15.06 1.83
N ASN A 71 -11.45 14.17 1.41
CA ASN A 71 -10.95 14.10 0.03
C ASN A 71 -11.91 13.36 -0.93
N TYR A 72 -13.22 13.56 -0.78
CA TYR A 72 -14.24 12.97 -1.63
C TYR A 72 -14.00 13.28 -3.13
N ARG A 73 -13.61 14.53 -3.44
CA ARG A 73 -13.34 14.96 -4.82
C ARG A 73 -12.17 14.21 -5.45
N ASN A 74 -11.09 13.97 -4.70
CA ASN A 74 -9.94 13.19 -5.17
C ASN A 74 -10.34 11.75 -5.48
N ARG A 75 -11.06 11.11 -4.54
CA ARG A 75 -11.58 9.74 -4.75
C ARG A 75 -12.49 9.66 -5.98
N LEU A 76 -13.39 10.64 -6.14
CA LEU A 76 -14.28 10.72 -7.30
C LEU A 76 -13.50 10.91 -8.61
N ALA A 77 -12.47 11.76 -8.62
CA ALA A 77 -11.60 11.95 -9.77
C ALA A 77 -10.91 10.65 -10.17
N ILE A 78 -10.34 9.92 -9.20
CA ILE A 78 -9.72 8.60 -9.44
C ILE A 78 -10.76 7.60 -9.99
N ARG A 79 -11.95 7.52 -9.38
CA ARG A 79 -13.05 6.65 -9.86
C ARG A 79 -13.47 6.95 -11.31
N ASN A 80 -13.40 8.21 -11.72
CA ASN A 80 -13.82 8.67 -13.04
C ASN A 80 -12.69 8.63 -14.09
N THR A 81 -11.44 8.44 -13.66
CA THR A 81 -10.25 8.45 -14.53
C THR A 81 -9.56 7.08 -14.48
N TRP A 82 -8.31 7.02 -14.01
CA TRP A 82 -7.49 5.83 -14.06
C TRP A 82 -8.09 4.68 -13.27
N GLY A 83 -8.75 4.91 -12.13
CA GLY A 83 -9.36 3.85 -11.32
C GLY A 83 -10.60 3.18 -11.92
N ARG A 84 -11.17 3.74 -12.99
CA ARG A 84 -12.32 3.14 -13.71
C ARG A 84 -11.94 1.89 -14.50
N LEU A 85 -10.71 1.87 -15.05
CA LEU A 85 -10.28 0.89 -16.04
C LEU A 85 -10.24 -0.56 -15.48
N GLY A 86 -10.22 -0.72 -14.16
CA GLY A 86 -10.25 -2.02 -13.48
C GLY A 86 -11.64 -2.65 -13.27
N LYS A 87 -12.75 -1.89 -13.37
CA LYS A 87 -14.08 -2.35 -12.92
C LYS A 87 -14.92 -3.13 -13.95
N PHE A 88 -14.45 -3.32 -15.19
CA PHE A 88 -15.33 -3.80 -16.28
C PHE A 88 -15.58 -5.32 -16.30
N LEU A 89 -14.85 -6.14 -15.55
CA LEU A 89 -14.96 -7.61 -15.63
C LEU A 89 -16.02 -8.25 -14.71
N SER A 90 -16.72 -7.48 -13.86
CA SER A 90 -17.75 -8.04 -12.95
C SER A 90 -19.19 -7.94 -13.49
N ARG A 91 -19.40 -7.38 -14.69
CA ARG A 91 -20.76 -7.10 -15.20
C ARG A 91 -21.34 -8.14 -16.14
N THR A 92 -20.64 -9.26 -16.40
CA THR A 92 -21.08 -10.30 -17.34
C THR A 92 -21.80 -11.49 -16.71
N SER A 93 -22.22 -11.42 -15.45
CA SER A 93 -22.97 -12.52 -14.80
C SER A 93 -24.44 -12.20 -14.50
N GLN A 94 -25.06 -11.21 -15.13
CA GLN A 94 -26.51 -11.06 -15.10
C GLN A 94 -27.05 -10.54 -16.44
N SER A 95 -27.81 -11.45 -17.06
CA SER A 95 -28.74 -11.27 -18.17
C SER A 95 -29.23 -9.83 -18.40
N ASN A 96 -28.98 -9.30 -19.59
CA ASN A 96 -30.05 -8.88 -20.48
C ASN A 96 -29.52 -8.65 -21.90
N HIS A 97 -30.22 -9.26 -22.85
CA HIS A 97 -30.12 -9.04 -24.27
C HIS A 97 -30.18 -7.54 -24.60
N ASN A 98 -29.34 -7.10 -25.55
CA ASN A 98 -29.32 -5.77 -26.20
C ASN A 98 -28.48 -4.64 -25.59
N ALA A 99 -27.36 -4.93 -24.94
CA ALA A 99 -26.26 -3.96 -24.91
C ALA A 99 -25.58 -3.96 -26.29
N LYS A 100 -25.96 -3.01 -27.15
CA LYS A 100 -25.33 -2.70 -28.42
C LYS A 100 -23.82 -2.54 -28.18
N PHE A 101 -23.05 -3.56 -28.53
CA PHE A 101 -21.59 -3.47 -28.59
C PHE A 101 -21.28 -2.43 -29.66
N VAL A 102 -21.01 -1.19 -29.23
CA VAL A 102 -20.27 -0.27 -30.07
C VAL A 102 -18.87 -0.87 -30.18
N ASN A 103 -18.63 -1.55 -31.30
CA ASN A 103 -17.31 -1.92 -31.78
C ASN A 103 -16.56 -0.63 -32.11
N ASP A 104 -16.13 0.11 -31.09
CA ASP A 104 -15.15 1.18 -31.22
C ASP A 104 -13.85 0.76 -30.56
N ASN A 105 -12.95 0.33 -31.45
CA ASN A 105 -11.50 0.21 -31.33
C ASN A 105 -10.93 -1.07 -30.71
N LYS A 106 -10.14 -1.76 -31.54
CA LYS A 106 -9.28 -2.92 -31.27
C LYS A 106 -8.14 -2.66 -30.24
N ASP A 107 -8.15 -1.51 -29.54
CA ASP A 107 -7.02 -1.03 -28.71
C ASP A 107 -7.32 -0.91 -27.21
N LYS A 108 -8.50 -1.31 -26.72
CA LYS A 108 -8.80 -1.24 -25.28
C LYS A 108 -8.35 -2.51 -24.54
N THR A 109 -7.08 -2.54 -24.14
CA THR A 109 -6.57 -3.54 -23.19
C THR A 109 -7.14 -3.27 -21.79
N TYR A 110 -8.07 -4.11 -21.33
CA TYR A 110 -8.61 -4.06 -19.97
C TYR A 110 -7.72 -4.84 -19.01
N TYR A 111 -7.27 -4.18 -17.95
CA TYR A 111 -6.45 -4.82 -16.90
C TYR A 111 -7.34 -5.28 -15.75
N ASN A 112 -7.16 -6.53 -15.30
CA ASN A 112 -7.92 -7.09 -14.19
C ASN A 112 -7.33 -6.64 -12.83
N TYR A 113 -7.69 -5.43 -12.42
CA TYR A 113 -7.28 -4.85 -11.14
C TYR A 113 -8.42 -4.11 -10.43
N THR A 114 -8.28 -3.90 -9.13
CA THR A 114 -9.25 -3.10 -8.36
C THR A 114 -8.56 -1.93 -7.66
N VAL A 115 -9.27 -0.82 -7.53
CA VAL A 115 -8.86 0.32 -6.69
C VAL A 115 -9.67 0.29 -5.40
N VAL A 116 -8.97 0.40 -4.26
CA VAL A 116 -9.55 0.44 -2.91
C VAL A 116 -9.07 1.69 -2.19
N PHE A 117 -9.98 2.54 -1.76
CA PHE A 117 -9.64 3.73 -0.97
C PHE A 117 -9.52 3.37 0.50
N PHE A 118 -8.37 3.69 1.10
CA PHE A 118 -8.13 3.56 2.53
C PHE A 118 -8.30 4.90 3.21
N VAL A 119 -9.33 5.00 4.03
CA VAL A 119 -9.63 6.18 4.83
C VAL A 119 -9.50 5.81 6.30
N ALA A 120 -8.78 6.63 7.05
CA ALA A 120 -8.77 6.56 8.50
C ALA A 120 -9.70 7.66 9.06
N GLY A 121 -10.19 7.46 10.27
CA GLY A 121 -10.70 8.55 11.10
C GLY A 121 -12.11 9.00 10.77
N VAL A 122 -12.82 9.32 11.84
CA VAL A 122 -14.11 10.03 11.79
C VAL A 122 -14.12 11.00 12.95
N ALA A 123 -13.78 12.26 12.64
CA ALA A 123 -13.66 13.33 13.62
C ALA A 123 -15.00 13.67 14.30
N ASN A 124 -16.12 13.36 13.65
CA ASN A 124 -17.47 13.50 14.17
C ASN A 124 -18.44 12.55 13.46
N ASP A 125 -19.65 12.40 14.01
CA ASP A 125 -20.68 11.48 13.52
C ASP A 125 -21.23 11.87 12.14
N GLN A 126 -21.24 13.17 11.81
CA GLN A 126 -21.70 13.65 10.50
C GLN A 126 -20.78 13.18 9.39
N LEU A 127 -19.47 13.40 9.55
CA LEU A 127 -18.45 12.93 8.61
C LEU A 127 -18.43 11.41 8.51
N ARG A 128 -18.70 10.71 9.62
CA ARG A 128 -18.85 9.25 9.63
C ARG A 128 -20.02 8.79 8.79
N SER A 129 -21.17 9.42 8.96
CA SER A 129 -22.37 9.12 8.18
C SER A 129 -22.12 9.34 6.68
N LEU A 130 -21.44 10.44 6.32
CA LEU A 130 -21.08 10.72 4.92
C LEU A 130 -20.14 9.66 4.32
N LEU A 131 -19.09 9.28 5.05
CA LEU A 131 -18.15 8.25 4.60
C LEU A 131 -18.79 6.87 4.47
N LEU A 132 -19.66 6.49 5.41
CA LEU A 132 -20.39 5.22 5.33
C LEU A 132 -21.37 5.21 4.16
N LYS A 133 -22.05 6.34 3.88
CA LYS A 133 -22.90 6.49 2.68
C LYS A 133 -22.09 6.34 1.39
N GLU A 134 -20.93 7.01 1.30
CA GLU A 134 -20.02 6.85 0.16
C GLU A 134 -19.57 5.40 0.00
N SER A 135 -19.12 4.78 1.09
CA SER A 135 -18.66 3.40 1.09
C SER A 135 -19.76 2.42 0.66
N HIS A 136 -21.00 2.64 1.10
CA HIS A 136 -22.15 1.83 0.69
C HIS A 136 -22.46 2.01 -0.81
N MET A 137 -22.36 3.24 -1.32
CA MET A 137 -22.62 3.57 -2.72
C MET A 137 -21.59 2.96 -3.67
N TYR A 138 -20.29 3.10 -3.37
CA TYR A 138 -19.22 2.71 -4.30
C TYR A 138 -18.60 1.35 -4.02
N ARG A 139 -18.73 0.83 -2.79
CA ARG A 139 -18.23 -0.48 -2.33
C ARG A 139 -16.74 -0.71 -2.57
N ASP A 140 -15.96 0.37 -2.60
CA ASP A 140 -14.53 0.39 -2.91
C ASP A 140 -13.69 1.04 -1.80
N MET A 141 -14.16 1.02 -0.56
CA MET A 141 -13.50 1.70 0.56
C MET A 141 -13.24 0.76 1.74
N VAL A 142 -12.07 0.93 2.35
CA VAL A 142 -11.79 0.47 3.71
C VAL A 142 -11.77 1.69 4.62
N ILE A 143 -12.60 1.66 5.67
CA ILE A 143 -12.65 2.73 6.67
C ILE A 143 -12.10 2.17 7.98
N SER A 144 -11.04 2.77 8.52
CA SER A 144 -10.42 2.35 9.78
C SER A 144 -10.83 3.28 10.94
N SER A 145 -10.92 2.71 12.15
CA SER A 145 -11.46 3.42 13.33
C SER A 145 -10.51 4.39 14.04
N PHE A 146 -9.25 4.50 13.62
CA PHE A 146 -8.27 5.41 14.22
C PHE A 146 -8.25 6.76 13.53
N MET A 147 -7.87 7.84 14.23
CA MET A 147 -7.87 9.20 13.69
C MET A 147 -6.91 9.38 12.51
N ASP A 148 -7.35 10.10 11.48
CA ASP A 148 -6.51 10.45 10.34
C ASP A 148 -5.69 11.69 10.64
N THR A 149 -4.42 11.47 10.94
CA THR A 149 -3.45 12.54 11.16
C THR A 149 -2.19 12.20 10.37
N TYR A 150 -1.40 13.22 10.06
CA TYR A 150 -0.12 13.03 9.40
C TYR A 150 0.80 12.06 10.16
N ASN A 151 0.81 12.13 11.50
CA ASN A 151 1.58 11.22 12.36
C ASN A 151 1.07 9.77 12.34
N ASN A 152 -0.20 9.55 11.97
CA ASN A 152 -0.81 8.23 11.85
C ASN A 152 -0.70 7.63 10.44
N LEU A 153 0.04 8.24 9.51
CA LEU A 153 0.24 7.66 8.16
C LEU A 153 0.93 6.29 8.19
N SER A 154 1.86 6.08 9.12
CA SER A 154 2.46 4.75 9.34
C SER A 154 1.41 3.74 9.81
N LEU A 155 0.52 4.13 10.72
CA LEU A 155 -0.59 3.28 11.17
C LEU A 155 -1.57 2.96 10.03
N LYS A 156 -1.82 3.93 9.14
CA LYS A 156 -2.60 3.72 7.91
C LYS A 156 -1.94 2.72 6.97
N THR A 157 -0.63 2.80 6.80
CA THR A 157 0.14 1.81 6.03
C THR A 157 0.03 0.41 6.66
N VAL A 158 0.21 0.29 7.98
CA VAL A 158 0.03 -1.00 8.67
C VAL A 158 -1.40 -1.53 8.53
N ALA A 159 -2.42 -0.67 8.54
CA ALA A 159 -3.80 -1.04 8.28
C ALA A 159 -4.03 -1.55 6.84
N MET A 160 -3.38 -0.94 5.84
CA MET A 160 -3.41 -1.41 4.46
C MET A 160 -2.76 -2.80 4.33
N LEU A 161 -1.60 -2.99 4.96
CA LEU A 161 -0.90 -4.28 4.99
C LEU A 161 -1.74 -5.36 5.71
N LYS A 162 -2.34 -5.04 6.86
CA LYS A 162 -3.26 -5.93 7.60
C LYS A 162 -4.42 -6.38 6.74
N TRP A 163 -5.11 -5.42 6.13
CA TRP A 163 -6.27 -5.69 5.30
C TRP A 163 -5.91 -6.56 4.09
N ALA A 164 -4.84 -6.20 3.36
CA ALA A 164 -4.38 -6.98 2.21
C ALA A 164 -4.02 -8.41 2.64
N SER A 165 -3.30 -8.55 3.75
CA SER A 165 -2.90 -9.85 4.30
C SER A 165 -4.08 -10.73 4.70
N THR A 166 -5.15 -10.11 5.22
CA THR A 166 -6.33 -10.82 5.76
C THR A 166 -7.36 -11.14 4.68
N PHE A 167 -7.64 -10.20 3.77
CA PHE A 167 -8.80 -10.27 2.87
C PHE A 167 -8.44 -10.61 1.43
N CYS A 168 -7.16 -10.61 1.07
CA CYS A 168 -6.70 -11.00 -0.26
C CYS A 168 -5.82 -12.26 -0.18
N PRO A 169 -6.40 -13.47 -0.33
CA PRO A 169 -5.68 -14.72 -0.09
C PRO A 169 -4.74 -15.14 -1.23
N LYS A 170 -4.94 -14.62 -2.45
CA LYS A 170 -4.29 -15.12 -3.67
C LYS A 170 -2.77 -14.86 -3.68
N PHE A 171 -1.98 -15.93 -3.58
CA PHE A 171 -0.52 -15.89 -3.73
C PHE A 171 -0.13 -15.34 -5.11
N GLY A 172 0.93 -14.53 -5.17
CA GLY A 172 1.40 -13.95 -6.43
C GLY A 172 0.58 -12.77 -6.97
N MET A 173 -0.44 -12.30 -6.24
CA MET A 173 -1.12 -11.05 -6.54
C MET A 173 -0.23 -9.85 -6.21
N PHE A 174 -0.33 -8.77 -6.99
CA PHE A 174 0.35 -7.52 -6.68
C PHE A 174 -0.53 -6.59 -5.82
N LEU A 175 0.11 -5.93 -4.86
CA LEU A 175 -0.44 -4.85 -4.05
C LEU A 175 0.33 -3.58 -4.39
N VAL A 176 -0.40 -2.50 -4.67
CA VAL A 176 0.18 -1.16 -4.85
C VAL A 176 -0.40 -0.24 -3.79
N LYS A 177 0.44 0.62 -3.22
CA LYS A 177 0.03 1.78 -2.42
C LYS A 177 0.28 3.02 -3.25
N CYS A 178 -0.68 3.95 -3.29
CA CYS A 178 -0.45 5.32 -3.73
C CYS A 178 -1.27 6.32 -2.89
N ASP A 179 -1.05 7.61 -3.11
CA ASP A 179 -1.84 8.69 -2.49
C ASP A 179 -3.01 9.12 -3.39
N ASP A 180 -4.01 9.80 -2.81
CA ASP A 180 -5.21 10.25 -3.54
C ASP A 180 -4.99 11.50 -4.42
N ASP A 181 -3.81 12.11 -4.33
CA ASP A 181 -3.33 13.21 -5.16
C ASP A 181 -2.36 12.73 -6.26
N SER A 182 -2.23 11.41 -6.44
CA SER A 182 -1.34 10.80 -7.44
C SER A 182 -2.09 10.32 -8.69
N TYR A 183 -1.42 10.41 -9.85
CA TYR A 183 -1.84 9.74 -11.09
C TYR A 183 -1.05 8.44 -11.27
N VAL A 184 -1.76 7.35 -11.56
CA VAL A 184 -1.13 6.03 -11.80
C VAL A 184 -1.34 5.61 -13.25
N ASN A 185 -0.25 5.49 -14.00
CA ASN A 185 -0.25 4.81 -15.29
C ASN A 185 -0.23 3.29 -15.07
N VAL A 186 -1.42 2.70 -14.89
CA VAL A 186 -1.59 1.30 -14.49
C VAL A 186 -0.91 0.29 -15.45
N PRO A 187 -1.00 0.43 -16.79
CA PRO A 187 -0.28 -0.45 -17.73
C PRO A 187 1.22 -0.51 -17.45
N VAL A 188 1.86 0.66 -17.36
CA VAL A 188 3.32 0.78 -17.18
C VAL A 188 3.72 0.25 -15.80
N MET A 189 2.97 0.61 -14.77
CA MET A 189 3.21 0.13 -13.41
C MET A 189 3.07 -1.39 -13.31
N LEU A 190 2.01 -1.99 -13.88
CA LEU A 190 1.81 -3.43 -13.83
C LEU A 190 2.94 -4.17 -14.56
N LYS A 191 3.37 -3.67 -15.72
CA LYS A 191 4.51 -4.23 -16.46
C LYS A 191 5.79 -4.19 -15.61
N ALA A 192 6.08 -3.05 -14.97
CA ALA A 192 7.24 -2.93 -14.08
C ALA A 192 7.21 -3.94 -12.92
N LEU A 193 6.04 -4.19 -12.32
CA LEU A 193 5.89 -5.20 -11.25
C LEU A 193 6.09 -6.62 -11.77
N GLN A 194 5.58 -6.93 -12.97
CA GLN A 194 5.80 -8.23 -13.62
C GLN A 194 7.27 -8.45 -13.96
N ASP A 195 7.96 -7.42 -14.44
CA ASP A 195 9.39 -7.50 -14.74
C ASP A 195 10.21 -7.71 -13.46
N ALA A 196 9.90 -6.97 -12.39
CA ALA A 196 10.54 -7.16 -11.09
C ALA A 196 10.32 -8.56 -10.49
N ASP A 197 9.14 -9.16 -10.74
CA ASP A 197 8.76 -10.51 -10.32
C ASP A 197 9.42 -11.61 -11.18
N ALA A 198 9.89 -11.29 -12.39
CA ALA A 198 10.58 -12.20 -13.30
C ALA A 198 12.11 -12.20 -13.12
N LEU A 199 12.68 -11.18 -12.47
CA LEU A 199 14.12 -11.13 -12.17
C LEU A 199 14.56 -12.33 -11.30
N PRO A 200 15.80 -12.84 -11.48
CA PRO A 200 16.36 -13.88 -10.63
C PRO A 200 16.21 -13.56 -9.15
N HIS A 201 15.86 -14.58 -8.38
CA HIS A 201 15.58 -14.45 -6.96
C HIS A 201 16.78 -14.97 -6.17
N GLU A 202 17.55 -14.06 -5.56
CA GLU A 202 18.59 -14.43 -4.61
C GLU A 202 18.06 -14.35 -3.17
N ASN A 203 18.47 -15.30 -2.33
CA ASN A 203 18.34 -15.39 -0.86
C ASN A 203 16.93 -15.31 -0.23
N PHE A 204 16.04 -14.41 -0.65
CA PHE A 204 14.73 -14.12 -0.04
C PHE A 204 13.54 -14.45 -0.96
N GLY A 205 13.71 -15.39 -1.88
CA GLY A 205 12.64 -15.80 -2.80
C GLY A 205 12.13 -14.64 -3.67
N ARG A 206 10.85 -14.68 -4.08
CA ARG A 206 10.28 -13.65 -4.99
C ARG A 206 9.76 -12.41 -4.26
N HIS A 207 10.28 -12.08 -3.08
CA HIS A 207 9.83 -10.92 -2.33
C HIS A 207 10.48 -9.62 -2.82
N PHE A 208 9.68 -8.57 -3.01
CA PHE A 208 10.18 -7.25 -3.40
C PHE A 208 9.18 -6.12 -3.09
N VAL A 209 9.71 -4.91 -3.01
CA VAL A 209 9.03 -3.62 -3.04
C VAL A 209 9.70 -2.79 -4.14
N ALA A 210 8.90 -2.37 -5.10
CA ALA A 210 9.32 -1.56 -6.24
C ALA A 210 8.70 -0.16 -6.13
N GLY A 211 9.52 0.86 -6.30
CA GLY A 211 9.11 2.26 -6.23
C GLY A 211 10.30 3.17 -6.44
N PHE A 212 10.10 4.48 -6.26
CA PHE A 212 11.21 5.43 -6.30
C PHE A 212 12.05 5.29 -5.03
N SER A 213 13.28 4.79 -5.16
CA SER A 213 14.17 4.56 -4.02
C SER A 213 14.64 5.88 -3.42
N LEU A 214 14.55 5.98 -2.11
CA LEU A 214 15.03 7.08 -1.29
C LEU A 214 16.27 6.59 -0.53
N PHE A 215 17.43 6.82 -1.14
CA PHE A 215 18.72 6.44 -0.58
C PHE A 215 19.39 7.59 0.16
N ASN A 216 20.12 7.27 1.24
CA ASN A 216 20.93 8.21 2.03
C ASN A 216 20.19 9.50 2.47
N GLN A 217 18.88 9.39 2.74
CA GLN A 217 18.08 10.54 3.16
C GLN A 217 18.40 10.91 4.60
N GLN A 218 18.54 12.20 4.90
CA GLN A 218 18.76 12.64 6.28
C GLN A 218 17.45 13.12 6.94
N PRO A 219 17.24 12.84 8.23
CA PRO A 219 16.12 13.41 8.97
C PRO A 219 16.19 14.94 8.98
N PHE A 220 15.09 15.62 8.65
CA PHE A 220 15.03 17.07 8.77
C PHE A 220 15.07 17.46 10.24
N ARG A 221 16.14 18.15 10.66
CA ARG A 221 16.34 18.59 12.05
C ARG A 221 15.93 20.05 12.31
N ASN A 222 15.52 20.79 11.28
CA ASN A 222 14.93 22.10 11.46
C ASN A 222 13.47 21.97 11.93
N ARG A 223 13.14 22.54 13.10
CA ARG A 223 11.80 22.52 13.71
C ARG A 223 10.73 23.22 12.87
N GLU A 224 11.11 24.11 11.97
CA GLU A 224 10.20 24.79 11.05
C GLU A 224 9.82 23.93 9.84
N SER A 225 10.56 22.84 9.61
CA SER A 225 10.23 21.91 8.53
C SER A 225 8.94 21.15 8.85
N LYS A 226 8.02 21.07 7.88
CA LYS A 226 6.87 20.16 7.91
C LYS A 226 7.28 18.71 8.22
N TRP A 227 8.51 18.33 7.86
CA TRP A 227 9.04 16.99 7.99
C TRP A 227 10.04 16.85 9.15
N TYR A 228 10.01 17.78 10.12
CA TYR A 228 10.89 17.75 11.29
C TYR A 228 10.79 16.42 12.03
N VAL A 229 11.95 15.86 12.39
CA VAL A 229 12.05 14.69 13.27
C VAL A 229 13.09 14.96 14.34
N SER A 230 12.70 14.79 15.61
CA SER A 230 13.60 14.97 16.75
C SER A 230 14.59 13.82 16.91
N PHE A 231 15.68 14.04 17.65
CA PHE A 231 16.62 12.96 17.99
C PHE A 231 16.00 11.90 18.90
N GLU A 232 14.97 12.26 19.67
CA GLU A 232 14.21 11.32 20.49
C GLU A 232 13.38 10.36 19.62
N GLU A 233 12.74 10.87 18.56
CA GLU A 233 11.97 10.05 17.62
C GLU A 233 12.83 9.23 16.65
N TYR A 234 14.04 9.71 16.34
CA TYR A 234 15.00 8.99 15.50
C TYR A 234 16.42 9.46 15.77
N ARG A 235 17.24 8.60 16.37
CA ARG A 235 18.64 8.91 16.74
C ARG A 235 19.62 8.88 15.57
N GLY A 236 19.31 8.12 14.51
CA GLY A 236 20.19 7.98 13.35
C GLY A 236 20.39 9.29 12.58
N TYR A 237 21.56 9.45 11.97
CA TYR A 237 21.86 10.60 11.10
C TYR A 237 21.38 10.41 9.66
N VAL A 238 21.23 9.16 9.25
CA VAL A 238 20.80 8.77 7.90
C VAL A 238 19.64 7.80 8.05
N TYR A 239 18.58 8.04 7.31
CA TYR A 239 17.45 7.14 7.23
C TYR A 239 17.81 5.86 6.47
N PRO A 240 17.13 4.78 6.83
CA PRO A 240 17.00 3.61 5.99
C PRO A 240 16.66 3.90 4.55
N THR A 241 17.26 3.12 3.66
CA THR A 241 16.76 2.99 2.30
C THR A 241 15.27 2.65 2.34
N ALA A 242 14.48 3.50 1.72
CA ALA A 242 13.03 3.40 1.65
C ALA A 242 12.55 3.65 0.22
N VAL A 243 11.25 3.55 0.00
CA VAL A 243 10.63 3.98 -1.26
C VAL A 243 9.74 5.19 -0.99
N SER A 244 9.62 6.06 -1.99
CA SER A 244 8.76 7.24 -1.91
C SER A 244 7.34 6.88 -1.53
N GLY A 245 6.76 7.68 -0.63
CA GLY A 245 5.37 7.51 -0.20
C GLY A 245 4.36 7.68 -1.34
N SER A 246 4.69 8.43 -2.39
CA SER A 246 3.74 8.74 -3.47
C SER A 246 3.17 7.49 -4.15
N ALA A 247 4.03 6.51 -4.46
CA ALA A 247 3.60 5.21 -4.96
C ALA A 247 4.70 4.15 -4.81
N TYR A 248 4.29 2.93 -4.42
CA TYR A 248 5.12 1.74 -4.48
C TYR A 248 4.25 0.49 -4.61
N GLY A 249 4.82 -0.56 -5.20
CA GLY A 249 4.16 -1.84 -5.40
C GLY A 249 4.99 -3.01 -4.91
N MET A 250 4.32 -4.11 -4.59
CA MET A 250 4.92 -5.31 -4.04
C MET A 250 4.06 -6.53 -4.35
N ARG A 251 4.58 -7.73 -4.13
CA ARG A 251 3.72 -8.92 -4.02
C ARG A 251 2.93 -8.87 -2.72
N ILE A 252 1.74 -9.43 -2.73
CA ILE A 252 0.95 -9.55 -1.50
C ILE A 252 1.63 -10.42 -0.44
N ASP A 253 2.47 -11.35 -0.89
CA ASP A 253 3.27 -12.20 -0.02
C ASP A 253 4.34 -11.37 0.73
N THR A 254 4.92 -10.36 0.06
CA THR A 254 5.77 -9.36 0.71
C THR A 254 4.97 -8.48 1.68
N ALA A 255 3.74 -8.09 1.30
CA ALA A 255 2.87 -7.31 2.18
C ALA A 255 2.53 -8.05 3.49
N ARG A 256 2.36 -9.38 3.44
CA ARG A 256 2.15 -10.24 4.62
C ARG A 256 3.36 -10.24 5.56
N LEU A 257 4.56 -10.41 5.01
CA LEU A 257 5.79 -10.33 5.80
C LEU A 257 5.95 -8.96 6.44
N LEU A 258 5.77 -7.89 5.66
CA LEU A 258 5.84 -6.52 6.18
C LEU A 258 4.79 -6.26 7.26
N TYR A 259 3.58 -6.81 7.14
CA TYR A 259 2.57 -6.73 8.19
C TYR A 259 3.04 -7.43 9.47
N GLN A 260 3.50 -8.68 9.38
CA GLN A 260 3.99 -9.44 10.53
C GLN A 260 5.10 -8.69 11.28
N VAL A 261 6.03 -8.11 10.53
CA VAL A 261 7.11 -7.31 11.11
C VAL A 261 6.60 -6.05 11.79
N GLY A 262 5.58 -5.41 11.21
CA GLY A 262 4.92 -4.26 11.83
C GLY A 262 4.23 -4.57 13.16
N LEU A 263 4.05 -5.84 13.52
CA LEU A 263 3.49 -6.26 14.81
C LEU A 263 4.54 -6.57 15.88
N ILE A 264 5.83 -6.53 15.52
CA ILE A 264 6.91 -6.79 16.46
C ILE A 264 7.23 -5.45 17.17
N PRO A 265 7.09 -5.37 18.50
CA PRO A 265 7.50 -4.19 19.26
C PRO A 265 9.02 -4.01 19.15
N ASP A 266 9.50 -2.77 19.17
CA ASP A 266 10.96 -2.57 19.17
C ASP A 266 11.55 -3.08 20.48
N ILE A 267 12.56 -3.92 20.35
CA ILE A 267 13.49 -4.30 21.41
C ILE A 267 14.61 -3.25 21.45
#